data_AF-A0AAE2BRU3-F1
#
_entry.id   AF-A0AAE2BRU3-F1
#
_cell.length_a   1.000
_cell.length_b   1.000
_cell.length_c   1.000
_cell.angle_alpha   90.00
_cell.angle_beta   90.00
_cell.angle_gamma   90.00
#
_symmetry.space_group_name_H-M   'P 1'
#
loop_
_entity.id
_entity.type
_entity.pdbx_description
1 polymer ?
#
loop_
_entity_poly.entity_id
_entity_poly.type
_entity_poly.pdbx_seq_one_letter_code
_entity_poly.pdbx_strand_id
1 'polypeptide(L)'
;MQESVFESLPRTAMQMAWEVLEKKLYLASAVLKIPTWQVYILDHQDLQDGFGKVWDWNLLSSIIDKEISAHSIDLIITFDEYGISGHCNHRNVHQGVRCLRTGQSHCLLNLYPRRSYNAMAQHSSQWVWYRKLFVAFSSYTYVNTLKKIAS
;
A
#
# COMPACT_ATOMS: atom_id res chain seq x y z
N MET A 1 5.71 13.45 15.60
CA MET A 1 5.70 14.90 15.93
C MET A 1 6.08 15.69 14.68
N GLN A 2 5.27 15.63 13.62
CA GLN A 2 5.50 16.40 12.37
C GLN A 2 4.20 16.77 11.61
N GLU A 3 3.02 16.25 11.99
CA GLU A 3 1.77 16.49 11.23
C GLU A 3 0.96 17.72 11.67
N SER A 4 1.26 18.32 12.82
CA SER A 4 0.56 19.52 13.30
C SER A 4 0.76 20.77 12.41
N VAL A 5 1.62 20.68 11.40
CA VAL A 5 1.86 21.75 10.44
C VAL A 5 0.84 21.73 9.29
N PHE A 6 0.31 20.56 8.92
CA PHE A 6 -0.58 20.46 7.76
C PHE A 6 -2.03 20.86 8.06
N GLU A 7 -2.53 20.63 9.27
CA GLU A 7 -3.90 20.98 9.67
C GLU A 7 -4.18 22.49 9.74
N SER A 8 -3.14 23.34 9.74
CA SER A 8 -3.27 24.81 9.84
C SER A 8 -3.06 25.56 8.51
N LEU A 9 -2.84 24.85 7.40
CA LEU A 9 -2.56 25.46 6.12
C LEU A 9 -3.83 26.02 5.43
N PRO A 10 -3.76 27.19 4.77
CA PRO A 10 -4.89 27.73 4.00
C PRO A 10 -5.27 26.78 2.85
N ARG A 11 -6.55 26.77 2.44
CA ARG A 11 -7.08 25.85 1.41
C ARG A 11 -6.25 25.82 0.12
N THR A 12 -5.69 26.96 -0.28
CA THR A 12 -4.79 27.07 -1.44
C THR A 12 -3.48 26.32 -1.24
N ALA A 13 -2.89 26.37 -0.05
CA ALA A 13 -1.69 25.62 0.28
C ALA A 13 -1.97 24.11 0.35
N MET A 14 -3.15 23.70 0.82
CA MET A 14 -3.57 22.29 0.82
C MET A 14 -3.77 21.75 -0.60
N GLN A 15 -4.40 22.52 -1.50
CA GLN A 15 -4.51 22.16 -2.92
C GLN A 15 -3.14 22.05 -3.59
N MET A 16 -2.23 22.99 -3.34
CA MET A 16 -0.87 22.90 -3.87
C MET A 16 -0.12 21.67 -3.34
N ALA A 17 -0.30 21.32 -2.06
CA ALA A 17 0.32 20.12 -1.49
C ALA A 17 -0.21 18.84 -2.15
N TRP A 18 -1.53 18.77 -2.39
CA TRP A 18 -2.17 17.67 -3.13
C TRP A 18 -1.58 17.52 -4.54
N GLU A 19 -1.54 18.61 -5.33
CA GLU A 19 -0.99 18.58 -6.69
C GLU A 19 0.48 18.12 -6.71
N VAL A 20 1.27 18.55 -5.72
CA VAL A 20 2.67 18.11 -5.59
C VAL A 20 2.75 16.63 -5.26
N LEU A 21 1.90 16.12 -4.37
CA LEU A 21 1.88 14.70 -4.01
C LEU A 21 1.42 13.81 -5.17
N GLU A 22 0.37 14.23 -5.87
CA GLU A 22 -0.13 13.58 -7.07
C GLU A 22 0.96 13.48 -8.15
N LYS A 23 1.65 14.59 -8.45
CA LYS A 23 2.77 14.59 -9.39
C LYS A 23 3.90 13.63 -8.96
N LYS A 24 4.21 13.56 -7.67
CA LYS A 24 5.21 12.62 -7.15
C LYS A 24 4.79 11.16 -7.35
N LEU A 25 3.51 10.84 -7.19
CA LEU A 25 2.99 9.49 -7.42
C LEU A 25 3.16 9.07 -8.89
N TYR A 26 2.79 9.93 -9.84
CA TYR A 26 2.97 9.66 -11.27
C TYR A 26 4.44 9.56 -11.68
N LEU A 27 5.33 10.37 -11.09
CA LEU A 27 6.78 10.23 -11.31
C LEU A 27 7.29 8.88 -10.79
N ALA A 28 6.83 8.44 -9.61
CA ALA A 28 7.19 7.15 -9.06
C ALA A 28 6.67 5.98 -9.91
N SER A 29 5.43 6.07 -10.42
CA SER A 29 4.86 5.05 -11.31
C SER A 29 5.66 4.94 -12.60
N ALA A 30 6.09 6.07 -13.20
CA ALA A 30 6.94 6.08 -14.39
C ALA A 30 8.29 5.39 -14.16
N VAL A 31 8.92 5.60 -13.00
CA VAL A 31 10.17 4.90 -12.61
C VAL A 31 9.95 3.39 -12.51
N LEU A 32 8.79 2.97 -11.98
CA LEU A 32 8.37 1.58 -11.88
C LEU A 32 7.83 1.00 -13.20
N LYS A 33 7.83 1.79 -14.28
CA LYS A 33 7.30 1.44 -15.60
C LYS A 33 5.81 1.05 -15.56
N ILE A 34 5.06 1.65 -14.64
CA ILE A 34 3.61 1.53 -14.55
C ILE A 34 3.01 2.67 -15.39
N PRO A 35 2.26 2.37 -16.46
CA PRO A 35 1.65 3.39 -17.29
C PRO A 35 0.58 4.15 -16.51
N THR A 36 0.38 5.43 -16.84
CA THR A 36 -0.51 6.33 -16.07
C THR A 36 -1.97 5.87 -16.06
N TRP A 37 -2.47 5.21 -17.12
CA TRP A 37 -3.83 4.66 -17.15
C TRP A 37 -4.03 3.44 -16.24
N GLN A 38 -2.96 2.88 -15.67
CA GLN A 38 -3.01 1.85 -14.62
C GLN A 38 -2.80 2.44 -13.22
N VAL A 39 -2.70 3.77 -13.10
CA VAL A 39 -2.65 4.47 -11.81
C VAL A 39 -4.00 5.11 -11.56
N TYR A 40 -4.69 4.67 -10.51
CA TYR A 40 -5.95 5.24 -10.08
C TYR A 40 -5.78 5.89 -8.71
N ILE A 41 -6.18 7.15 -8.60
CA ILE A 41 -6.16 7.91 -7.34
C ILE A 41 -7.61 8.09 -6.89
N LEU A 42 -7.94 7.51 -5.75
CA LEU A 42 -9.26 7.64 -5.13
C LEU A 42 -9.29 8.91 -4.27
N ASP A 43 -10.00 9.94 -4.73
CA ASP A 43 -10.36 11.10 -3.90
C ASP A 43 -11.77 10.91 -3.33
N HIS A 44 -11.85 10.68 -2.02
CA HIS A 44 -13.11 10.44 -1.32
C HIS A 44 -13.16 11.27 -0.04
N GLN A 45 -14.24 12.01 0.16
CA GLN A 45 -14.38 12.95 1.29
C GLN A 45 -14.25 12.26 2.66
N ASP A 46 -14.70 11.00 2.76
CA ASP A 46 -14.63 10.22 4.01
C ASP A 46 -13.29 9.46 4.21
N LEU A 47 -12.37 9.50 3.24
CA LEU A 47 -11.08 8.79 3.28
C LEU A 47 -9.89 9.76 3.23
N GLN A 48 -10.01 10.91 3.88
CA GLN A 48 -8.93 11.90 3.97
C GLN A 48 -7.87 11.45 4.97
N ASP A 49 -6.60 11.74 4.70
CA ASP A 49 -5.48 11.28 5.53
C ASP A 49 -5.40 11.99 6.89
N GLY A 50 -4.72 11.37 7.86
CA GLY A 50 -4.43 11.95 9.18
C GLY A 50 -4.76 11.04 10.36
N PHE A 51 -3.99 11.14 11.45
CA PHE A 51 -4.13 10.28 12.64
C PHE A 51 -5.48 10.42 13.39
N GLY A 52 -6.20 11.52 13.19
CA GLY A 52 -7.51 11.77 13.82
C GLY A 52 -8.71 11.31 12.97
N LYS A 53 -8.47 10.79 11.76
CA LYS A 53 -9.50 10.38 10.81
C LYS A 53 -9.48 8.87 10.67
N VAL A 54 -10.45 8.20 11.29
CA VAL A 54 -10.61 6.74 11.14
C VAL A 54 -11.38 6.47 9.85
N TRP A 55 -10.77 5.75 8.93
CA TRP A 55 -11.44 5.32 7.71
C TRP A 55 -12.40 4.16 8.02
N ASP A 56 -13.65 4.24 7.53
CA ASP A 56 -14.59 3.13 7.62
C ASP A 56 -14.15 1.99 6.69
N TRP A 57 -13.79 0.86 7.30
CA TRP A 57 -13.35 -0.31 6.55
C TRP A 57 -14.48 -0.97 5.75
N ASN A 58 -15.76 -0.73 6.07
CA ASN A 58 -16.88 -1.25 5.28
C ASN A 58 -17.01 -0.49 3.96
N LEU A 59 -16.87 0.83 4.01
CA LEU A 59 -16.76 1.67 2.83
C LEU A 59 -15.55 1.25 1.98
N LEU A 60 -14.36 1.08 2.58
CA LEU A 60 -13.17 0.60 1.87
C LEU A 60 -13.41 -0.76 1.22
N SER A 61 -13.98 -1.72 1.95
CA SER A 61 -14.30 -3.06 1.43
C SER A 61 -15.23 -2.97 0.22
N SER A 62 -16.25 -2.10 0.27
CA SER A 62 -17.22 -1.94 -0.81
C SER A 62 -16.60 -1.29 -2.05
N ILE A 63 -15.73 -0.29 -1.85
CA ILE A 63 -14.99 0.36 -2.95
C ILE A 63 -14.05 -0.66 -3.60
N ILE A 64 -13.25 -1.38 -2.79
CA ILE A 64 -12.28 -2.37 -3.28
C ILE A 64 -12.99 -3.50 -4.04
N ASP A 65 -14.11 -4.02 -3.54
CA ASP A 65 -14.91 -5.05 -4.20
C ASP A 65 -15.40 -4.62 -5.58
N LYS A 66 -15.86 -3.37 -5.69
CA LYS A 66 -16.25 -2.76 -6.96
C LYS A 66 -15.08 -2.67 -7.95
N GLU A 67 -13.90 -2.26 -7.48
CA GLU A 67 -12.70 -2.17 -8.32
C GLU A 67 -12.19 -3.55 -8.77
N ILE A 68 -12.23 -4.56 -7.88
CA ILE A 68 -11.90 -5.94 -8.22
C ILE A 68 -12.77 -6.42 -9.38
N SER A 69 -14.08 -6.22 -9.26
CA SER A 69 -15.05 -6.64 -10.27
C SER A 69 -14.88 -5.89 -11.59
N ALA A 70 -14.69 -4.56 -11.52
CA ALA A 70 -14.56 -3.71 -12.70
C ALA A 70 -13.28 -3.98 -13.51
N HIS A 71 -12.20 -4.36 -12.83
CA HIS A 71 -10.88 -4.53 -13.44
C HIS A 71 -10.39 -5.98 -13.49
N SER A 72 -11.19 -6.95 -13.03
CA SER A 72 -10.82 -8.37 -12.95
C SER A 72 -9.50 -8.58 -12.20
N ILE A 73 -9.40 -8.01 -11.00
CA ILE A 73 -8.15 -8.03 -10.21
C ILE A 73 -7.95 -9.42 -9.58
N ASP A 74 -6.86 -10.10 -9.95
CA ASP A 74 -6.50 -11.42 -9.41
C ASP A 74 -5.67 -11.38 -8.12
N LEU A 75 -4.91 -10.29 -7.91
CA LEU A 75 -3.95 -10.17 -6.81
C LEU A 75 -3.98 -8.77 -6.20
N ILE A 76 -4.16 -8.72 -4.88
CA ILE A 76 -4.08 -7.50 -4.08
C ILE A 76 -2.86 -7.59 -3.18
N ILE A 77 -2.02 -6.56 -3.21
CA ILE A 77 -0.91 -6.35 -2.27
C ILE A 77 -1.25 -5.11 -1.45
N THR A 78 -1.24 -5.26 -0.12
CA THR A 78 -1.61 -4.18 0.81
C THR A 78 -0.84 -4.30 2.13
N PHE A 79 -1.13 -3.43 3.09
CA PHE A 79 -0.54 -3.43 4.42
C PHE A 79 -0.93 -4.67 5.24
N ASP A 80 -0.07 -5.04 6.19
CA ASP A 80 -0.40 -6.01 7.23
C ASP A 80 -1.24 -5.39 8.35
N GLU A 81 -1.53 -6.17 9.40
CA GLU A 81 -2.36 -5.73 10.52
C GLU A 81 -1.76 -4.56 11.32
N TYR A 82 -0.43 -4.42 11.32
CA TYR A 82 0.24 -3.33 12.02
C TYR A 82 0.25 -2.05 11.18
N GLY A 83 0.34 -2.18 9.86
CA GLY A 83 0.64 -1.09 8.94
C GLY A 83 2.12 -0.71 8.98
N ILE A 84 2.50 0.40 8.34
CA ILE A 84 3.92 0.81 8.31
C ILE A 84 4.41 1.25 9.71
N SER A 85 3.83 2.32 10.24
CA SER A 85 4.23 2.96 11.52
C SER A 85 3.16 2.82 12.60
N GLY A 86 2.19 1.93 12.39
CA GLY A 86 0.97 1.91 13.20
C GLY A 86 -0.10 2.94 12.80
N HIS A 87 0.06 3.61 11.66
CA HIS A 87 -0.91 4.61 11.16
C HIS A 87 -2.31 4.00 10.97
N CYS A 88 -3.35 4.68 11.45
CA CYS A 88 -4.73 4.18 11.43
C CYS A 88 -5.19 3.82 10.01
N ASN A 89 -4.96 4.69 9.04
CA ASN A 89 -5.41 4.49 7.66
C ASN A 89 -4.82 3.22 7.03
N HIS A 90 -3.55 2.90 7.30
CA HIS A 90 -2.95 1.64 6.83
C HIS A 90 -3.62 0.41 7.43
N ARG A 91 -3.95 0.47 8.72
CA ARG A 91 -4.68 -0.61 9.41
C ARG A 91 -6.12 -0.72 8.89
N ASN A 92 -6.80 0.39 8.65
CA ASN A 92 -8.17 0.39 8.12
C ASN A 92 -8.22 -0.22 6.71
N VAL A 93 -7.25 0.09 5.84
CA VAL A 93 -7.11 -0.55 4.53
C VAL A 93 -6.88 -2.06 4.68
N HIS A 94 -6.01 -2.49 5.60
CA HIS A 94 -5.83 -3.91 5.90
C HIS A 94 -7.15 -4.58 6.31
N GLN A 95 -7.93 -3.95 7.20
CA GLN A 95 -9.22 -4.48 7.62
C GLN A 95 -10.22 -4.58 6.47
N GLY A 96 -10.31 -3.54 5.63
CA GLY A 96 -11.22 -3.53 4.47
C GLY A 96 -10.92 -4.69 3.50
N VAL A 97 -9.65 -4.91 3.16
CA VAL A 97 -9.25 -6.05 2.32
C VAL A 97 -9.50 -7.39 3.02
N ARG A 98 -9.28 -7.45 4.34
CA ARG A 98 -9.47 -8.68 5.13
C ARG A 98 -10.93 -9.14 5.15
N CYS A 99 -11.90 -8.23 5.08
CA CYS A 99 -13.33 -8.55 5.00
C CYS A 99 -13.70 -9.32 3.71
N LEU A 100 -12.91 -9.19 2.65
CA LEU A 100 -13.16 -9.86 1.36
C LEU A 100 -12.65 -11.31 1.30
N ARG A 101 -12.12 -11.87 2.39
CA ARG A 101 -11.40 -13.16 2.37
C ARG A 101 -12.33 -14.38 2.54
N THR A 102 -12.13 -15.45 1.75
CA THR A 102 -12.91 -16.72 1.83
C THR A 102 -12.36 -17.76 2.80
N GLY A 103 -11.30 -17.44 3.55
CA GLY A 103 -10.61 -18.35 4.49
C GLY A 103 -9.55 -19.25 3.85
N GLN A 104 -9.60 -19.48 2.53
CA GLN A 104 -8.58 -20.25 1.82
C GLN A 104 -7.23 -19.50 1.78
N SER A 105 -6.14 -20.25 1.94
CA SER A 105 -4.77 -19.73 1.96
C SER A 105 -3.87 -20.56 1.06
N HIS A 106 -2.94 -19.91 0.35
CA HIS A 106 -1.93 -20.55 -0.46
C HIS A 106 -0.54 -20.12 0.01
N CYS A 107 0.39 -21.07 0.04
CA CYS A 107 1.78 -20.81 0.43
C CYS A 107 2.66 -20.85 -0.83
N LEU A 108 3.32 -19.74 -1.13
CA LEU A 108 4.23 -19.60 -2.26
C LEU A 108 5.68 -19.63 -1.75
N LEU A 109 6.43 -20.64 -2.18
CA LEU A 109 7.86 -20.76 -1.89
C LEU A 109 8.66 -19.99 -2.93
N ASN A 110 9.51 -19.07 -2.49
CA ASN A 110 10.47 -18.41 -3.34
C ASN A 110 11.74 -19.27 -3.46
N LEU A 111 11.86 -19.99 -4.57
CA LEU A 111 13.02 -20.83 -4.87
C LEU A 111 14.28 -20.02 -5.21
N TYR A 112 14.16 -18.70 -5.41
CA TYR A 112 15.26 -17.82 -5.80
C TYR A 112 15.39 -16.59 -4.89
N PRO A 113 15.66 -16.75 -3.59
CA PRO A 113 15.76 -15.65 -2.62
C PRO A 113 16.84 -14.61 -3.01
N ARG A 114 17.87 -15.04 -3.73
CA ARG A 114 18.91 -14.15 -4.29
C ARG A 114 18.34 -13.10 -5.26
N ARG A 115 17.25 -13.39 -5.98
CA ARG A 115 16.57 -12.41 -6.84
C ARG A 115 15.96 -11.29 -6.01
N SER A 116 15.31 -11.61 -4.89
CA SER A 116 14.76 -10.61 -3.95
C SER A 116 15.86 -9.73 -3.35
N TYR A 117 17.00 -10.33 -2.99
CA TYR A 117 18.17 -9.61 -2.52
C TYR A 117 18.72 -8.64 -3.57
N ASN A 118 18.94 -9.13 -4.79
CA ASN A 118 19.46 -8.31 -5.89
C ASN A 118 18.49 -7.19 -6.28
N ALA A 119 17.18 -7.45 -6.27
CA ALA A 119 16.16 -6.44 -6.53
C ALA A 119 16.23 -5.31 -5.48
N MET A 120 16.25 -5.65 -4.18
CA MET A 120 16.38 -4.63 -3.14
C MET A 120 17.72 -3.88 -3.18
N ALA A 121 18.80 -4.52 -3.62
CA ALA A 121 20.11 -3.89 -3.77
C ALA A 121 20.15 -2.81 -4.86
N GLN A 122 19.23 -2.83 -5.84
CA GLN A 122 19.12 -1.77 -6.85
C GLN A 122 18.61 -0.44 -6.26
N HIS A 123 17.92 -0.48 -5.11
CA HIS A 123 17.45 0.70 -4.39
C HIS A 123 18.55 1.25 -3.47
N SER A 124 19.57 1.88 -4.06
CA SER A 124 20.77 2.35 -3.36
C SER A 124 20.48 3.16 -2.08
N SER A 125 19.51 4.09 -2.13
CA SER A 125 19.10 4.92 -0.99
C SER A 125 18.41 4.13 0.14
N GLN A 126 17.88 2.94 -0.15
CA GLN A 126 17.23 2.06 0.81
C GLN A 126 18.11 0.88 1.22
N TRP A 127 19.30 0.70 0.63
CA TRP A 127 20.16 -0.47 0.85
C TRP A 127 21.02 -0.37 2.12
N VAL A 128 20.37 -0.10 3.25
CA VAL A 128 20.95 0.08 4.58
C VAL A 128 21.02 -1.24 5.37
N TRP A 129 21.90 -1.32 6.38
CA TRP A 129 22.27 -2.58 7.05
C TRP A 129 21.07 -3.37 7.58
N TYR A 130 20.08 -2.73 8.22
CA TYR A 130 18.92 -3.42 8.76
C TYR A 130 18.00 -3.98 7.67
N ARG A 131 17.92 -3.34 6.49
CA ARG A 131 17.17 -3.91 5.34
C ARG A 131 17.89 -5.10 4.74
N LYS A 132 19.22 -5.11 4.73
CA LYS A 132 20.00 -6.29 4.29
C LYS A 132 19.70 -7.48 5.19
N LEU A 133 19.69 -7.26 6.51
CA LEU A 133 19.30 -8.30 7.48
C LEU A 133 17.84 -8.73 7.29
N PHE A 134 16.91 -7.77 7.12
CA PHE A 134 15.51 -8.09 6.85
C PHE A 134 15.37 -8.96 5.60
N VAL A 135 15.97 -8.58 4.47
CA VAL A 135 15.87 -9.38 3.24
C VAL A 135 16.55 -10.75 3.41
N ALA A 136 17.66 -10.85 4.16
CA ALA A 136 18.34 -12.13 4.37
C ALA A 136 17.57 -13.08 5.30
N PHE A 137 16.89 -12.58 6.34
CA PHE A 137 16.33 -13.40 7.40
C PHE A 137 14.80 -13.38 7.50
N SER A 138 14.12 -12.47 6.79
CA SER A 138 12.66 -12.41 6.81
C SER A 138 12.06 -13.61 6.11
N SER A 139 11.02 -14.18 6.72
CA SER A 139 10.22 -15.24 6.12
C SER A 139 9.66 -14.81 4.76
N TYR A 140 9.29 -13.54 4.57
CA TYR A 140 8.76 -13.00 3.31
C TYR A 140 9.71 -13.18 2.11
N THR A 141 11.02 -13.28 2.34
CA THR A 141 11.99 -13.55 1.27
C THR A 141 11.87 -14.98 0.74
N TYR A 142 11.46 -15.93 1.58
CA TYR A 142 11.48 -17.36 1.29
C TYR A 142 10.08 -17.95 1.10
N VAL A 143 9.10 -17.45 1.83
CA VAL A 143 7.75 -18.00 1.93
C VAL A 143 6.74 -16.86 2.03
N ASN A 144 5.79 -16.82 1.11
CA ASN A 144 4.71 -15.84 1.11
C ASN A 144 3.37 -16.57 1.22
N THR A 145 2.55 -16.19 2.20
CA THR A 145 1.20 -16.73 2.35
C THR A 145 0.19 -15.78 1.73
N LEU A 146 -0.42 -16.20 0.63
CA LEU A 146 -1.52 -15.49 0.00
C LEU A 146 -2.85 -15.97 0.56
N LYS A 147 -3.82 -15.06 0.62
CA LYS A 147 -5.17 -15.34 1.07
C LYS A 147 -6.14 -15.17 -0.10
N LYS A 148 -7.02 -16.13 -0.31
CA LYS A 148 -8.02 -16.06 -1.38
C LYS A 148 -9.12 -15.07 -0.99
N ILE A 149 -9.47 -14.20 -1.92
CA ILE A 149 -10.61 -13.30 -1.80
C ILE A 149 -11.86 -13.94 -2.42
N ALA A 150 -13.03 -13.54 -1.93
CA ALA A 150 -14.32 -13.90 -2.49
C ALA A 150 -14.54 -12.92 -3.63
N SER A 151 -14.51 -13.42 -4.85
CA SER A 151 -14.95 -12.72 -6.05
C SER A 151 -15.93 -13.61 -6.77
#